data_AF-A0A7K6AP10-F1
#
_entry.id   AF-A0A7K6AP10-F1
#
_cell.length_a   1.000
_cell.length_b   1.000
_cell.length_c   1.000
_cell.angle_alpha   90.00
_cell.angle_beta   90.00
_cell.angle_gamma   90.00
#
_symmetry.space_group_name_H-M   'P 1'
#
loop_
_entity.id
_entity.type
_entity.pdbx_description
1 polymer ?
#
loop_
_entity_poly.entity_id
_entity_poly.type
_entity_poly.pdbx_seq_one_letter_code
_entity_poly.pdbx_strand_id
1 'polypeptide(L)' 'SPVLEGRAGRGPGGGAGQVLHGGGAGANSANRWFDKSLQFIVGEDGTCGVVFDPAMIDSSAVAHMVDHALEYRSGG' A
#
# COMPACT_ATOMS: atom_id res chain seq x y z
N SER A 1 -4.90 22.04 2.68
CA SER A 1 -4.86 21.04 1.60
C SER A 1 -6.11 20.19 1.68
N PRO A 2 -6.90 20.02 0.62
CA PRO A 2 -8.10 19.21 0.71
C PRO A 2 -7.66 17.75 0.80
N VAL A 3 -8.04 17.09 1.89
CA VAL A 3 -7.95 15.64 1.99
C VAL A 3 -8.94 15.09 0.95
N LEU A 4 -8.44 14.31 -0.01
CA LEU A 4 -9.28 13.60 -0.96
C LEU A 4 -10.22 12.68 -0.17
N GLU A 5 -11.47 13.08 -0.05
CA GLU A 5 -12.52 12.32 0.60
C GLU A 5 -13.00 11.23 -0.37
N GLY A 6 -12.20 10.17 -0.48
CA GLY A 6 -12.58 8.93 -1.14
C GLY A 6 -13.52 8.14 -0.22
N ARG A 7 -14.62 7.63 -0.78
CA ARG A 7 -15.63 6.80 -0.12
C ARG A 7 -14.97 5.60 0.59
N ALA A 8 -14.65 5.76 1.87
CA ALA A 8 -14.03 4.72 2.67
C ALA A 8 -15.07 3.69 3.12
N GLY A 9 -14.93 2.45 2.64
CA GLY A 9 -15.47 1.27 3.30
C GLY A 9 -14.77 1.09 4.64
N ARG A 10 -15.31 1.70 5.70
CA ARG A 10 -14.66 1.78 7.02
C ARG A 10 -14.81 0.48 7.81
N GLY A 11 -13.89 -0.46 7.62
CA GLY A 11 -13.57 -1.48 8.61
C GLY A 11 -12.72 -0.90 9.77
N PRO A 12 -12.57 -1.60 10.91
CA PRO A 12 -11.77 -1.12 12.04
C PRO A 12 -10.28 -1.20 11.70
N GLY A 13 -9.69 -0.04 11.37
CA GLY A 13 -8.30 0.13 10.95
C GLY A 13 -8.27 0.92 9.64
N GLY A 14 -7.88 2.20 9.71
CA GLY A 14 -7.80 3.07 8.51
C GLY A 14 -6.83 2.52 7.45
N GLY A 15 -6.59 3.26 6.36
CA GLY A 15 -5.78 2.80 5.22
C GLY A 15 -4.42 2.18 5.60
N ALA A 16 -3.78 2.65 6.67
CA ALA A 16 -2.54 2.05 7.20
C ALA A 16 -2.70 0.58 7.65
N GLY A 17 -3.79 0.21 8.31
CA GLY A 17 -4.02 -1.17 8.75
C GLY A 17 -4.30 -2.12 7.57
N GLN A 18 -4.98 -1.61 6.55
CA GLN A 18 -5.13 -2.32 5.27
C GLN A 18 -3.77 -2.55 4.61
N VAL A 19 -2.87 -1.55 4.63
CA VAL A 19 -1.54 -1.71 4.05
C VAL A 19 -0.70 -2.70 4.85
N LEU A 20 -0.55 -2.48 6.17
CA LEU A 20 0.37 -3.26 7.02
C LEU A 20 -0.01 -4.72 7.17
N HIS A 21 -1.31 -5.03 7.33
CA HIS A 21 -1.74 -6.39 7.65
C HIS A 21 -3.03 -6.83 6.94
N GLY A 22 -3.66 -6.00 6.13
CA GLY A 22 -4.85 -6.36 5.35
C GLY A 22 -6.17 -6.45 6.14
N GLY A 23 -6.20 -6.04 7.41
CA GLY A 23 -7.45 -5.95 8.19
C GLY A 23 -8.05 -7.28 8.70
N GLY A 24 -7.36 -8.41 8.55
CA GLY A 24 -7.76 -9.72 9.06
C GLY A 24 -8.31 -10.68 7.99
N ALA A 25 -8.60 -11.91 8.41
CA ALA A 25 -9.03 -13.00 7.53
C ALA A 25 -10.36 -12.72 6.79
N GLY A 26 -11.24 -11.90 7.37
CA GLY A 26 -12.50 -11.46 6.74
C GLY A 26 -12.33 -10.27 5.77
N ALA A 27 -11.10 -9.82 5.53
CA ALA A 27 -10.77 -8.71 4.64
C ALA A 27 -9.64 -9.13 3.69
N ASN A 28 -8.54 -8.38 3.65
CA ASN A 28 -7.49 -8.51 2.63
C ASN A 28 -6.23 -9.23 3.11
N SER A 29 -6.18 -9.78 4.34
CA SER A 29 -4.97 -10.47 4.83
C SER A 29 -4.59 -11.71 4.04
N ALA A 30 -5.58 -12.43 3.47
CA ALA A 30 -5.31 -13.58 2.60
C ALA A 30 -4.77 -13.16 1.22
N ASN A 31 -4.98 -11.91 0.83
CA ASN A 31 -4.40 -11.32 -0.39
C ASN A 31 -3.03 -10.69 -0.08
N ARG A 32 -2.19 -11.40 0.68
CA ARG A 32 -0.83 -11.00 1.06
C ARG A 32 0.11 -12.19 0.88
N TRP A 33 1.38 -11.88 0.63
CA TRP A 33 2.47 -12.86 0.64
C TRP A 33 3.66 -12.20 1.34
N PHE A 34 3.72 -12.36 2.67
CA PHE A 34 4.65 -11.62 3.52
C PHE A 34 6.12 -12.02 3.36
N ASP A 35 6.41 -13.22 2.85
CA ASP A 35 7.79 -13.63 2.54
C ASP A 35 8.37 -12.91 1.31
N LYS A 36 7.55 -12.16 0.55
CA LYS A 36 8.04 -11.35 -0.55
C LYS A 36 8.66 -10.05 -0.03
N SER A 37 9.88 -9.75 -0.47
CA SER A 37 10.61 -8.54 -0.05
C SER A 37 9.91 -7.20 -0.36
N LEU A 38 8.98 -7.16 -1.32
CA LEU A 38 8.23 -5.97 -1.69
C LEU A 38 6.86 -6.35 -2.25
N GLN A 39 5.81 -5.67 -1.76
CA GLN A 39 4.43 -5.86 -2.18
C GLN A 39 3.70 -4.52 -2.30
N PHE A 40 3.26 -4.19 -3.51
CA PHE A 40 2.36 -3.06 -3.76
C PHE A 40 0.92 -3.43 -3.40
N ILE A 41 0.20 -2.48 -2.81
CA ILE A 41 -1.20 -2.60 -2.44
C ILE A 41 -1.98 -1.52 -3.18
N VAL A 42 -3.01 -1.94 -3.90
CA VAL A 42 -3.94 -1.08 -4.64
C VAL A 42 -5.36 -1.55 -4.32
N GLY A 43 -6.06 -0.82 -3.47
CA GLY A 43 -7.44 -1.09 -3.07
C GLY A 43 -8.44 -0.37 -3.98
N GLU A 44 -9.60 -0.98 -4.16
CA GLU A 44 -10.72 -0.40 -4.91
C GLU A 44 -11.26 0.88 -4.25
N ASP A 45 -11.14 0.98 -2.93
CA ASP A 45 -11.53 2.14 -2.13
C ASP A 45 -10.54 3.31 -2.22
N GLY A 46 -9.49 3.17 -3.04
CA GLY A 46 -8.41 4.15 -3.20
C GLY A 46 -7.30 4.01 -2.17
N THR A 47 -7.38 3.07 -1.22
CA THR A 47 -6.27 2.78 -0.31
C THR A 47 -5.10 2.21 -1.12
N CYS A 48 -3.97 2.90 -1.14
CA CYS A 48 -2.75 2.41 -1.77
C CYS A 48 -1.55 2.48 -0.82
N GLY A 49 -0.56 1.64 -1.06
CA GLY A 49 0.67 1.64 -0.28
C GLY A 49 1.63 0.54 -0.69
N VAL A 50 2.72 0.39 0.08
CA VAL A 50 3.72 -0.65 -0.11
C VAL A 50 4.09 -1.25 1.24
N VAL A 51 4.26 -2.57 1.28
CA VAL A 51 4.92 -3.30 2.37
C VAL A 51 6.21 -3.87 1.82
N PHE A 52 7.29 -3.76 2.58
CA PHE A 52 8.60 -4.26 2.18
C PHE A 52 9.35 -4.82 3.39
N ASP A 53 10.35 -5.66 3.12
CA ASP A 53 11.28 -6.17 4.13
C ASP A 53 12.53 -5.27 4.22
N PRO A 54 12.72 -4.53 5.34
CA PRO A 54 13.88 -3.66 5.51
C PRO A 54 15.21 -4.41 5.60
N ALA A 55 15.22 -5.73 5.85
CA ALA A 55 16.44 -6.54 5.80
C ALA A 55 16.92 -6.79 4.36
N MET A 56 16.03 -6.65 3.37
CA MET A 56 16.29 -6.95 1.97
C MET A 56 16.38 -5.71 1.08
N ILE A 57 15.65 -4.63 1.41
CA ILE A 57 15.59 -3.40 0.60
C ILE A 57 15.62 -2.17 1.52
N ASP A 58 16.49 -1.21 1.21
CA ASP A 58 16.56 0.07 1.90
C ASP A 58 15.32 0.94 1.62
N SER A 59 14.84 1.67 2.61
CA SER A 59 13.63 2.48 2.50
C SER A 59 13.76 3.61 1.46
N SER A 60 14.96 4.15 1.24
CA SER A 60 15.20 5.14 0.19
C SER A 60 15.02 4.55 -1.21
N ALA A 61 15.46 3.31 -1.42
CA ALA A 61 15.27 2.61 -2.69
C ALA A 61 13.77 2.34 -2.94
N VAL A 62 13.01 1.96 -1.90
CA VAL A 62 11.55 1.81 -2.01
C VAL A 62 10.87 3.14 -2.35
N ALA A 63 11.27 4.24 -1.71
CA ALA A 63 10.73 5.56 -2.02
C ALA A 63 10.98 5.95 -3.48
N HIS A 64 12.21 5.77 -3.98
CA HIS A 64 12.54 6.02 -5.38
C HIS A 64 11.74 5.14 -6.36
N MET A 65 11.49 3.87 -6.04
CA MET A 65 10.63 3.01 -6.87
C MET A 65 9.18 3.49 -6.91
N VAL A 66 8.65 3.94 -5.76
CA VAL A 66 7.30 4.50 -5.67
C VAL A 66 7.19 5.79 -6.48
N ASP A 67 8.13 6.71 -6.30
CA ASP A 67 8.16 7.98 -7.06
C ASP A 67 8.21 7.71 -8.56
N HIS A 68 9.13 6.84 -9.01
CA HIS A 68 9.24 6.46 -10.41
C HIS A 68 7.94 5.86 -10.97
N ALA A 69 7.28 4.98 -10.22
CA ALA A 69 6.00 4.37 -10.64
C ALA A 69 4.88 5.42 -10.78
N LEU A 70 4.83 6.40 -9.87
CA LEU A 70 3.86 7.49 -9.90
C LEU A 70 4.12 8.48 -11.04
N GLU A 71 5.39 8.81 -11.28
CA GLU A 71 5.81 9.66 -12.42
C GLU A 71 5.49 8.98 -13.75
N TYR A 72 5.84 7.70 -13.90
CA TYR A 72 5.56 6.92 -15.10
C TYR A 72 4.06 6.89 -15.42
N ARG A 73 3.21 6.70 -14.40
CA ARG A 73 1.75 6.78 -14.55
C ARG A 73 1.28 8.16 -15.02
N SER A 74 1.91 9.21 -14.54
CA SER A 74 1.48 10.60 -14.78
C SER A 74 1.87 11.11 -16.17
N GLY A 75 2.63 10.32 -16.93
CA GLY A 75 2.85 10.54 -18.36
C GLY A 75 4.12 11.30 -18.74
N GLY A 76 5.07 11.50 -17.81
CA GLY A 76 6.41 12.05 -18.09
C GLY A 76 6.43 13.41 -18.78
#